data_AF-A0A3N0V723-F1
#
_entry.id   AF-A0A3N0V723-F1
#
_cell.length_a   1.000
_cell.length_b   1.000
_cell.length_c   1.000
_cell.angle_alpha   90.00
_cell.angle_beta   90.00
_cell.angle_gamma   90.00
#
_symmetry.space_group_name_H-M   'P 1'
#
loop_
_entity.id
_entity.type
_entity.pdbx_description
1 polymer ?
#
loop_
_entity_poly.entity_id
_entity_poly.type
_entity_poly.pdbx_seq_one_letter_code
_entity_poly.pdbx_strand_id
1 'polypeptide(L)'
;MLTVYWSPIERHVDQCCHFLYEKLNVSNKPKRKVTKLGSKLDFIKRNIPSEIVSLEALEELIKMTKSTVQIRDVCVHGVLNSYNQHEIEIGKINGTKDGHDIEIFTIDMGRLESSTKALSILQAHWGAISTSLYSTSRNG
;
A
#
# COMPACT_ATOMS: atom_id res chain seq x y z
N MET A 1 -2.22 -5.54 -14.80
CA MET A 1 -3.02 -6.24 -13.77
C MET A 1 -2.74 -5.70 -12.37
N LEU A 2 -1.52 -5.84 -11.85
CA LEU A 2 -1.12 -5.35 -10.50
C LEU A 2 -1.53 -3.90 -10.19
N THR A 3 -1.38 -3.01 -11.18
CA THR A 3 -1.75 -1.59 -11.10
C THR A 3 -3.23 -1.32 -10.93
N VAL A 4 -4.08 -2.11 -11.60
CA VAL A 4 -5.54 -1.97 -11.58
C VAL A 4 -6.10 -2.48 -10.25
N TYR A 5 -5.55 -3.57 -9.74
CA TYR A 5 -5.97 -4.15 -8.45
C TYR A 5 -5.44 -3.37 -7.24
N TRP A 6 -4.46 -2.49 -7.41
CA TRP A 6 -3.94 -1.64 -6.34
C TRP A 6 -4.90 -0.49 -5.96
N SER A 7 -5.58 0.13 -6.94
CA SER A 7 -6.40 1.31 -6.67
C SER A 7 -7.52 1.08 -5.63
N PRO A 8 -8.24 -0.05 -5.64
CA PRO A 8 -9.21 -0.37 -4.58
C PRO A 8 -8.57 -0.49 -3.18
N ILE A 9 -7.38 -1.09 -3.07
CA ILE A 9 -6.64 -1.23 -1.81
C ILE A 9 -6.26 0.14 -1.27
N GLU A 10 -5.69 1.01 -2.12
CA GLU A 10 -5.31 2.37 -1.75
C GLU A 10 -6.52 3.18 -1.27
N ARG A 11 -7.68 3.00 -1.92
CA ARG A 11 -8.93 3.63 -1.48
C ARG A 11 -9.35 3.17 -0.09
N HIS A 12 -9.23 1.88 0.24
CA HIS A 12 -9.54 1.40 1.59
C HIS A 12 -8.60 1.95 2.65
N VAL A 13 -7.30 2.06 2.34
CA VAL A 13 -6.32 2.73 3.23
C VAL A 13 -6.71 4.19 3.45
N ASP A 14 -7.11 4.91 2.39
CA ASP A 14 -7.58 6.29 2.50
C ASP A 14 -8.84 6.43 3.36
N GLN A 15 -9.80 5.50 3.21
CA GLN A 15 -11.00 5.44 4.04
C GLN A 15 -10.65 5.20 5.50
N CYS A 16 -9.72 4.29 5.80
CA CYS A 16 -9.26 4.05 7.17
C CYS A 16 -8.69 5.33 7.78
N CYS A 17 -7.80 6.04 7.07
CA CYS A 17 -7.29 7.34 7.53
C CYS A 17 -8.42 8.33 7.78
N HIS A 18 -9.40 8.42 6.86
CA HIS A 18 -10.53 9.35 6.98
C HIS A 18 -11.35 9.08 8.24
N PHE A 19 -11.80 7.85 8.48
CA PHE A 19 -12.62 7.51 9.65
C PHE A 19 -11.86 7.67 10.96
N LEU A 20 -10.56 7.36 10.98
CA LEU A 20 -9.71 7.62 12.14
C LEU A 20 -9.56 9.13 12.42
N TYR A 21 -9.43 9.96 11.38
CA TYR A 21 -9.41 11.41 11.54
C TYR A 21 -10.72 11.97 12.11
N GLU A 22 -11.86 11.47 11.65
CA GLU A 22 -13.16 11.88 12.17
C GLU A 22 -13.31 11.49 13.66
N LYS A 23 -12.96 10.24 14.01
CA LYS A 23 -13.09 9.73 15.38
C LYS A 23 -12.17 10.44 16.37
N LEU A 24 -10.96 10.81 15.95
CA LEU A 24 -10.00 11.50 16.83
C LEU A 24 -10.41 12.94 17.16
N ASN A 25 -11.51 13.45 16.58
CA ASN A 25 -12.09 14.76 16.88
C ASN A 25 -11.02 15.85 16.97
N VAL A 26 -10.04 15.81 16.05
CA VAL A 26 -8.92 16.75 16.13
C VAL A 26 -9.47 18.11 15.72
N SER A 27 -9.85 18.92 16.70
CA SER A 27 -10.20 20.34 16.60
C SER A 27 -9.12 21.13 15.86
N ASN A 28 -7.92 20.55 15.72
CA ASN A 28 -6.89 20.89 14.76
C ASN A 28 -6.78 19.81 13.70
N LYS A 29 -7.53 19.93 12.59
CA LYS A 29 -7.21 19.20 11.34
C LYS A 29 -5.69 19.20 11.18
N PRO A 30 -5.02 18.06 10.92
CA PRO A 30 -3.62 18.10 10.57
C PRO A 30 -3.50 19.11 9.44
N LYS A 31 -2.65 20.14 9.61
CA LYS A 31 -2.45 21.19 8.60
C LYS A 31 -2.11 20.60 7.22
N ARG A 32 -1.70 19.32 7.16
CA ARG A 32 -1.57 18.54 5.94
C ARG A 32 -2.19 17.14 6.07
N LYS A 33 -3.11 16.84 5.15
CA LYS A 33 -3.57 15.48 4.85
C LYS A 33 -2.36 14.60 4.57
N VAL A 34 -2.29 13.42 5.19
CA VAL A 34 -1.19 12.48 4.96
C VAL A 34 -1.35 11.89 3.56
N THR A 35 -0.47 12.27 2.63
CA THR A 35 -0.59 11.89 1.21
C THR A 35 0.24 10.67 0.85
N LYS A 36 1.39 10.45 1.50
CA LYS A 36 2.28 9.32 1.20
C LYS A 36 1.78 8.05 1.86
N LEU A 37 1.74 6.94 1.11
CA LEU A 37 1.29 5.64 1.60
C LEU A 37 1.97 5.22 2.91
N GLY A 38 3.31 5.29 2.99
CA GLY A 38 4.04 4.92 4.20
C GLY A 38 3.55 5.69 5.44
N SER A 39 3.35 7.00 5.29
CA SER A 39 2.83 7.85 6.35
C SER A 39 1.36 7.53 6.69
N LYS A 40 0.53 7.13 5.71
CA LYS A 40 -0.86 6.69 5.95
C LYS A 40 -0.87 5.41 6.79
N LEU A 41 -0.03 4.44 6.45
CA LEU A 41 0.09 3.18 7.18
C LEU A 41 0.58 3.39 8.62
N ASP A 42 1.58 4.27 8.81
CA ASP A 42 2.08 4.60 10.15
C ASP A 42 1.02 5.34 10.98
N PHE A 43 0.23 6.22 10.36
CA PHE A 43 -0.89 6.89 11.01
C PHE A 43 -1.95 5.88 11.45
N ILE A 44 -2.36 4.95 10.58
CA ILE A 44 -3.31 3.89 10.93
C ILE A 44 -2.78 3.06 12.10
N LYS A 45 -1.52 2.61 12.02
CA LYS A 45 -0.88 1.80 13.07
C LYS A 45 -0.94 2.44 14.46
N ARG A 46 -0.78 3.76 14.54
CA ARG A 46 -0.77 4.49 15.82
C ARG A 46 -2.15 4.74 16.41
N ASN A 47 -3.20 4.71 15.59
CA ASN A 47 -4.52 5.22 15.97
C ASN A 47 -5.64 4.19 15.84
N ILE A 48 -5.39 3.04 15.24
CA ILE A 48 -6.41 2.01 15.09
C ILE A 48 -6.74 1.40 16.46
N PRO A 49 -8.04 1.29 16.82
CA PRO A 49 -8.45 0.60 18.03
C PRO A 49 -8.09 -0.90 17.98
N SER A 50 -7.61 -1.44 19.09
CA SER A 50 -7.22 -2.85 19.21
C SER A 50 -8.36 -3.84 18.98
N GLU A 51 -9.60 -3.39 19.14
CA GLU A 51 -10.81 -4.19 18.93
C GLU A 51 -11.07 -4.47 17.44
N ILE A 52 -10.50 -3.67 16.53
CA ILE A 52 -10.69 -3.82 15.08
C ILE A 52 -9.68 -4.80 14.48
N VAL A 53 -8.42 -4.70 14.89
CA VAL A 53 -7.34 -5.56 14.42
C VAL A 53 -6.23 -5.57 15.46
N SER A 54 -5.63 -6.74 15.69
CA SER A 54 -4.47 -6.85 16.58
C SER A 54 -3.26 -6.12 15.96
N LEU A 55 -2.37 -5.62 16.81
CA LEU A 55 -1.17 -4.92 16.35
C LEU A 55 -0.28 -5.83 15.49
N GLU A 56 -0.15 -7.09 15.85
CA GLU A 56 0.63 -8.10 15.10
C GLU A 56 0.06 -8.31 13.69
N ALA A 57 -1.24 -8.59 13.57
CA ALA A 57 -1.89 -8.78 12.28
C ALA A 57 -1.81 -7.52 11.41
N LEU A 58 -1.88 -6.34 12.03
CA LEU A 58 -1.73 -5.07 11.33
C LEU A 58 -0.30 -4.85 10.82
N GLU A 59 0.72 -5.21 11.60
CA GLU A 59 2.11 -5.12 11.17
C GLU A 59 2.41 -6.02 9.98
N GLU A 60 1.89 -7.24 9.98
CA GLU A 60 1.97 -8.16 8.85
C GLU A 60 1.26 -7.59 7.61
N LEU A 61 0.06 -7.03 7.79
CA LEU A 61 -0.70 -6.40 6.72
C LEU A 61 0.06 -5.20 6.12
N ILE A 62 0.66 -4.36 6.96
CA ILE A 62 1.49 -3.21 6.53
C ILE A 62 2.72 -3.69 5.77
N LYS A 63 3.41 -4.74 6.26
CA LYS A 63 4.58 -5.32 5.59
C LYS A 63 4.21 -5.86 4.21
N MET A 64 3.11 -6.61 4.11
CA MET A 64 2.60 -7.12 2.84
C MET A 64 2.24 -5.96 1.89
N THR A 65 1.55 -4.94 2.39
CA THR A 65 1.18 -3.73 1.63
C THR A 65 2.41 -3.03 1.04
N LYS A 66 3.47 -2.84 1.83
CA LYS A 66 4.73 -2.22 1.39
C LYS A 66 5.48 -3.06 0.35
N SER A 67 5.50 -4.38 0.50
CA SER A 67 6.14 -5.29 -0.47
C SER A 67 5.39 -5.29 -1.81
N THR A 68 4.06 -5.38 -1.79
CA THR A 68 3.23 -5.41 -3.00
C THR A 68 3.26 -4.09 -3.76
N VAL A 69 3.25 -2.94 -3.07
CA VAL A 69 3.35 -1.63 -3.76
C VAL A 69 4.72 -1.45 -4.43
N GLN A 70 5.80 -1.96 -3.83
CA GLN A 70 7.14 -1.87 -4.43
C GLN A 70 7.19 -2.57 -5.79
N ILE A 71 6.63 -3.78 -5.88
CA ILE A 71 6.51 -4.52 -7.15
C ILE A 71 5.69 -3.71 -8.16
N ARG A 72 4.54 -3.18 -7.72
CA ARG A 72 3.67 -2.35 -8.56
C ARG A 72 4.40 -1.10 -9.08
N ASP A 73 5.15 -0.40 -8.23
CA ASP A 73 5.88 0.81 -8.62
C ASP A 73 6.99 0.51 -9.62
N VAL A 74 7.73 -0.59 -9.44
CA VAL A 74 8.72 -1.07 -10.43
C VAL A 74 8.03 -1.37 -11.76
N CYS A 75 6.91 -2.08 -11.75
CA CYS A 75 6.16 -2.39 -12.98
C CYS A 75 5.51 -1.17 -13.66
N VAL A 76 5.22 -0.09 -12.92
CA VAL A 76 4.63 1.15 -13.48
C VAL A 76 5.69 2.06 -14.08
N HIS A 77 6.81 2.22 -13.37
CA HIS A 77 7.79 3.27 -13.66
C HIS A 77 9.05 2.75 -14.34
N GLY A 78 9.23 1.44 -14.40
CA GLY A 78 10.37 0.83 -15.06
C GLY A 78 10.11 0.52 -16.53
N VAL A 79 11.20 0.41 -17.27
CA VAL A 79 11.24 -0.03 -18.67
C VAL A 79 11.63 -1.51 -18.67
N LEU A 80 10.89 -2.32 -19.41
CA LEU A 80 11.23 -3.73 -19.59
C LEU A 80 12.60 -3.84 -20.28
N ASN A 81 13.57 -4.43 -19.59
CA ASN A 81 14.91 -4.68 -20.13
C ASN A 81 14.96 -6.04 -20.84
N SER A 82 14.49 -7.10 -20.16
CA SER A 82 14.41 -8.44 -20.70
C SER A 82 13.31 -9.26 -20.01
N TYR A 83 12.84 -10.33 -20.66
CA TYR A 83 11.85 -11.26 -20.11
C TYR A 83 12.10 -12.67 -20.61
N ASN A 84 12.07 -13.64 -19.70
CA ASN A 84 12.05 -15.07 -20.02
C ASN A 84 11.00 -15.79 -19.16
N GLN A 85 10.90 -17.12 -19.29
CA GLN A 85 9.88 -17.91 -18.57
C GLN A 85 10.01 -17.86 -17.03
N HIS A 86 11.12 -17.37 -16.48
CA HIS A 86 11.48 -17.46 -15.06
C HIS A 86 11.54 -16.07 -14.41
N GLU A 87 11.95 -15.04 -15.15
CA GLU A 87 12.17 -13.70 -14.61
C GLU A 87 11.83 -12.58 -15.60
N ILE A 88 11.51 -11.42 -15.01
CA ILE A 88 11.38 -10.13 -15.69
C ILE A 88 12.50 -9.22 -15.18
N GLU A 89 13.30 -8.67 -16.08
CA GLU A 89 14.22 -7.58 -15.75
C GLU A 89 13.61 -6.24 -16.12
N ILE A 90 13.56 -5.33 -15.16
CA ILE A 90 12.99 -4.00 -15.31
C ILE A 90 14.05 -2.98 -14.93
N GLY A 91 14.45 -2.13 -15.88
CA GLY A 91 15.33 -1.00 -15.63
C GLY A 91 14.54 0.23 -15.24
N LYS A 92 14.87 0.86 -14.12
CA LYS A 92 14.34 2.16 -13.71
C LYS A 92 15.43 3.21 -13.83
N ILE A 93 15.17 4.22 -14.65
CA ILE A 93 16.09 5.36 -14.80
C ILE A 93 15.87 6.30 -13.62
N ASN A 94 16.88 6.46 -12.80
CA ASN A 94 16.95 7.44 -11.72
C ASN A 94 17.93 8.55 -12.15
N GLY A 95 17.53 9.83 -12.13
CA GLY A 95 18.47 10.93 -12.41
C GLY A 95 17.84 12.18 -13.03
N THR A 96 18.59 13.28 -13.02
CA THR A 96 18.25 14.55 -13.70
C THR A 96 18.99 14.66 -15.04
N LYS A 97 18.73 15.72 -15.82
CA LYS A 97 19.21 15.92 -17.20
C LYS A 97 20.73 15.74 -17.40
N ASP A 98 21.52 15.85 -16.33
CA ASP A 98 23.00 15.87 -16.36
C ASP A 98 23.66 14.58 -15.85
N GLY A 99 22.87 13.54 -15.51
CA GLY A 99 23.37 12.24 -15.07
C GLY A 99 22.24 11.23 -14.85
N HIS A 100 22.40 10.03 -15.41
CA HIS A 100 21.42 8.95 -15.30
C HIS A 100 22.05 7.70 -14.69
N ASP A 101 21.48 7.23 -13.60
CA ASP A 101 21.74 5.91 -13.03
C ASP A 101 20.58 4.99 -13.43
N ILE A 102 20.90 3.78 -13.91
CA ILE A 102 19.89 2.77 -14.21
C ILE A 102 19.91 1.74 -13.08
N GLU A 103 18.81 1.68 -12.33
CA GLU A 103 18.59 0.64 -11.32
C GLU A 103 17.88 -0.54 -11.98
N ILE A 104 18.51 -1.72 -11.98
CA ILE A 104 17.93 -2.93 -12.55
C ILE A 104 17.24 -3.73 -11.45
N PHE A 105 15.95 -4.02 -11.67
CA PHE A 105 15.14 -4.88 -10.83
C PHE A 105 14.87 -6.20 -11.55
N THR A 106 15.36 -7.30 -10.99
CA THR A 106 14.97 -8.64 -11.42
C THR A 106 13.81 -9.13 -10.56
N ILE A 107 12.71 -9.48 -11.21
CA ILE A 107 11.51 -10.01 -10.56
C ILE A 107 11.28 -11.43 -11.09
N ASP A 108 11.48 -12.42 -10.22
CA ASP A 108 11.13 -13.80 -10.54
C ASP A 108 9.61 -14.01 -10.60
N MET A 109 9.18 -15.04 -11.31
CA MET A 109 7.76 -15.38 -11.48
C MET A 109 7.07 -15.69 -10.15
N GLY A 110 7.77 -16.35 -9.21
CA GLY A 110 7.23 -16.66 -7.88
C GLY A 110 6.88 -15.39 -7.09
N ARG A 111 7.67 -14.33 -7.23
CA ARG A 111 7.44 -13.03 -6.60
C ARG A 111 6.26 -12.29 -7.24
N LEU A 112 6.05 -12.40 -8.55
CA LEU A 112 4.87 -11.87 -9.24
C LEU A 112 3.58 -12.59 -8.83
N GLU A 113 3.62 -13.92 -8.76
CA GLU A 113 2.50 -14.73 -8.30
C GLU A 113 2.14 -14.43 -6.85
N SER A 114 3.16 -14.34 -5.99
CA SER A 114 2.98 -13.97 -4.58
C SER A 114 2.40 -12.57 -4.43
N SER A 115 2.84 -11.61 -5.24
CA SER A 115 2.29 -10.25 -5.25
C SER A 115 0.84 -10.22 -5.73
N THR A 116 0.50 -11.05 -6.71
CA THR A 116 -0.87 -11.19 -7.21
C THR A 116 -1.80 -11.78 -6.14
N LYS A 117 -1.37 -12.84 -5.46
CA LYS A 117 -2.12 -13.42 -4.32
C LYS A 117 -2.28 -12.41 -3.19
N ALA A 118 -1.21 -11.67 -2.89
CA ALA A 118 -1.22 -10.63 -1.88
C ALA A 118 -2.27 -9.55 -2.16
N LEU A 119 -2.48 -9.14 -3.43
CA LEU A 119 -3.51 -8.14 -3.76
C LEU A 119 -4.92 -8.56 -3.30
N SER A 120 -5.30 -9.82 -3.50
CA SER A 120 -6.61 -10.32 -3.07
C SER A 120 -6.75 -10.29 -1.54
N ILE A 121 -5.69 -10.67 -0.83
CA ILE A 121 -5.63 -10.63 0.64
C ILE A 121 -5.72 -9.18 1.12
N LEU A 122 -4.87 -8.30 0.60
CA LEU A 122 -4.85 -6.88 0.94
C LEU A 122 -6.22 -6.22 0.71
N GLN A 123 -6.87 -6.52 -0.40
CA GLN A 123 -8.20 -6.00 -0.72
C GLN A 123 -9.23 -6.42 0.33
N ALA A 124 -9.26 -7.71 0.70
CA ALA A 124 -10.19 -8.23 1.69
C ALA A 124 -9.94 -7.63 3.09
N HIS A 125 -8.69 -7.61 3.54
CA HIS A 125 -8.34 -7.16 4.88
C HIS A 125 -8.49 -5.64 5.06
N TRP A 126 -7.98 -4.83 4.13
CA TRP A 126 -8.18 -3.38 4.21
C TRP A 126 -9.65 -3.00 4.05
N GLY A 127 -10.40 -3.73 3.22
CA GLY A 127 -11.86 -3.59 3.10
C GLY A 127 -12.57 -3.85 4.43
N ALA A 128 -12.26 -4.96 5.09
CA ALA A 128 -12.83 -5.31 6.39
C ALA A 128 -12.52 -4.26 7.46
N ILE A 129 -11.25 -3.83 7.57
CA ILE A 129 -10.82 -2.78 8.52
C ILE A 129 -11.59 -1.48 8.27
N SER A 130 -11.69 -1.04 7.01
CA SER A 130 -12.40 0.20 6.66
C SER A 130 -13.89 0.12 7.03
N THR A 131 -14.51 -1.04 6.85
CA THR A 131 -15.93 -1.29 7.18
C THR A 131 -16.17 -1.29 8.69
N SER A 132 -15.28 -1.92 9.46
CA SER A 132 -15.32 -1.91 10.92
C SER A 132 -15.13 -0.51 11.49
N LEU A 133 -14.18 0.26 10.94
CA LEU A 133 -13.94 1.65 11.33
C LEU A 133 -15.18 2.52 11.05
N TYR A 134 -15.80 2.37 9.88
CA TYR A 134 -17.03 3.08 9.52
C TYR A 134 -18.20 2.76 10.47
N SER A 135 -18.37 1.49 10.82
CA SER A 135 -19.43 1.07 11.77
C SER A 135 -19.20 1.68 13.15
N THR A 136 -17.94 1.77 13.56
CA THR A 136 -17.55 2.35 14.86
C THR A 136 -17.70 3.87 14.87
N SER A 137 -17.46 4.57 13.75
CA SER A 137 -17.59 6.04 13.70
C SER A 137 -19.05 6.52 13.71
N ARG A 138 -20.01 5.66 13.35
CA ARG A 138 -21.45 5.98 13.40
C ARG A 138 -22.15 5.67 14.71
N ASN A 139 -21.58 4.78 15.52
CA ASN A 139 -22.16 4.34 16.79
C ASN A 139 -21.50 5.00 18.02
N GLY A 140 -20.59 5.97 17.80
CA GLY A 140 -19.89 6.71 18.84
C GLY A 140 -20.32 8.16 18.95
#